data_AF-A0A7C0UM58-F1
#
_entry.id   AF-A0A7C0UM58-F1
#
_cell.length_a   1.000
_cell.length_b   1.000
_cell.length_c   1.000
_cell.angle_alpha   90.00
_cell.angle_beta   90.00
_cell.angle_gamma   90.00
#
_symmetry.space_group_name_H-M   'P 1'
#
loop_
_entity.id
_entity.type
_entity.pdbx_description
1 polymer ?
#
loop_
_entity_poly.entity_id
_entity_poly.type
_entity_poly.pdbx_seq_one_letter_code
_entity_poly.pdbx_strand_id
1 'polypeptide(L)'
;MVNGKISGVSVEVQLVLGINLPPIRINGDCYCGEYFSAKARINDSAILSVPIASPQNKSINCFTTDKDKNIELRKSSGNGHGTLFNQNIALKVNERGVCHTRYPNNNLRLIKMIYGGRMEIWEIALVSQNGSFFAPTQKTYEAKFYWDKKMGKIV
;
A
#
# COMPACT_ATOMS: atom_id res chain seq x y z
N MET A 1 -3.14 17.17 7.17
CA MET A 1 -2.56 15.95 6.56
C MET A 1 -1.23 16.33 5.94
N VAL A 2 -0.15 15.63 6.28
CA VAL A 2 1.16 15.84 5.64
C VAL A 2 1.31 14.79 4.55
N ASN A 3 1.03 15.18 3.30
CA ASN A 3 1.44 14.39 2.14
C ASN A 3 2.96 14.49 2.08
N GLY A 4 3.64 13.37 2.30
CA GLY A 4 5.09 13.30 2.26
C GLY A 4 5.51 12.17 1.34
N LYS A 5 6.69 12.28 0.75
CA LYS A 5 7.24 11.26 -0.12
C LYS A 5 8.03 10.21 0.67
N ILE A 6 7.79 8.93 0.40
CA ILE A 6 8.65 7.85 0.87
C ILE A 6 9.76 7.60 -0.16
N SER A 7 10.99 7.98 0.16
CA SER A 7 12.13 7.74 -0.73
C SER A 7 12.33 6.24 -1.03
N GLY A 8 12.54 5.92 -2.31
CA GLY A 8 12.79 4.54 -2.78
C GLY A 8 11.55 3.66 -2.89
N VAL A 9 10.35 4.19 -2.64
CA VAL A 9 9.09 3.49 -2.83
C VAL A 9 8.37 4.05 -4.06
N SER A 10 7.89 3.15 -4.90
CA SER A 10 6.89 3.47 -5.91
C SER A 10 5.66 2.59 -5.71
N VAL A 11 4.54 3.03 -6.27
CA VAL A 11 3.28 2.27 -6.24
C VAL A 11 2.92 1.92 -7.66
N GLU A 12 2.63 0.65 -7.88
CA GLU A 12 2.13 0.10 -9.11
C GLU A 12 0.69 -0.37 -8.91
N VAL A 13 -0.24 0.09 -9.73
CA VAL A 13 -1.60 -0.45 -9.75
C VAL A 13 -1.84 -1.13 -11.08
N GLN A 14 -2.22 -2.40 -11.02
CA GLN A 14 -2.66 -3.17 -12.18
C GLN A 14 -4.11 -3.57 -11.95
N LEU A 15 -4.99 -3.18 -12.86
CA LEU A 15 -6.39 -3.63 -12.83
C LEU A 15 -6.50 -4.95 -13.61
N VAL A 16 -6.91 -6.02 -12.92
CA VAL A 16 -7.24 -7.31 -13.52
C VAL A 16 -8.74 -7.33 -13.78
N LEU A 17 -9.13 -6.48 -14.72
CA LEU A 17 -10.41 -6.60 -15.40
C LEU A 17 -10.22 -7.68 -16.46
N GLY A 18 -11.27 -8.30 -16.99
CA GLY A 18 -11.16 -9.24 -18.13
C GLY A 18 -10.52 -8.65 -19.42
N ILE A 19 -9.96 -7.44 -19.34
CA ILE A 19 -9.15 -6.70 -20.28
C ILE A 19 -7.94 -6.16 -19.50
N ASN A 20 -6.72 -6.47 -19.94
CA ASN A 20 -5.49 -6.02 -19.27
C ASN A 20 -5.32 -4.50 -19.41
N LEU A 21 -5.26 -3.79 -18.29
CA LEU A 21 -4.87 -2.38 -18.27
C LEU A 21 -3.37 -2.25 -17.96
N PRO A 22 -2.67 -1.25 -18.54
CA PRO A 22 -1.25 -1.06 -18.28
C PRO A 22 -1.00 -0.70 -16.81
N PRO A 23 0.12 -1.16 -16.21
CA PRO A 23 0.47 -0.80 -14.84
C PRO A 23 0.85 0.68 -14.75
N ILE A 24 0.44 1.34 -13.67
CA ILE A 24 0.80 2.75 -13.42
C ILE A 24 1.80 2.84 -12.31
N ARG A 25 2.94 3.50 -12.58
CA ARG A 25 3.95 3.80 -11.56
C ARG A 25 3.72 5.18 -10.95
N ILE A 26 3.58 5.23 -9.64
CA ILE A 26 3.45 6.45 -8.84
C ILE A 26 4.71 6.62 -8.01
N ASN A 27 5.38 7.78 -8.17
CA ASN A 27 6.54 8.13 -7.37
C ASN A 27 6.16 8.99 -6.16
N GLY A 28 5.37 8.40 -5.26
CA GLY A 28 5.41 8.71 -3.84
C GLY A 28 4.53 9.84 -3.31
N ASP A 29 3.68 10.51 -4.09
CA ASP A 29 2.81 11.55 -3.54
C ASP A 29 1.31 11.27 -3.71
N CYS A 30 0.80 11.08 -4.92
CA CYS A 30 -0.57 10.59 -5.23
C CYS A 30 -0.67 10.47 -6.76
N TYR A 31 -1.49 9.55 -7.27
CA TYR A 31 -1.94 9.58 -8.68
C TYR A 31 -3.45 9.43 -8.78
N CYS A 32 -4.03 10.22 -9.69
CA CYS A 32 -5.40 10.18 -10.15
C CYS A 32 -5.41 9.44 -11.50
N GLY A 33 -5.88 8.19 -11.49
CA GLY A 33 -6.11 7.42 -12.70
C GLY A 33 -7.59 7.28 -12.95
N GLU A 34 -8.12 7.97 -13.95
CA GLU A 34 -9.49 7.71 -14.39
C GLU A 34 -9.50 6.43 -15.23
N TYR A 35 -9.89 5.32 -14.60
CA TYR A 35 -10.22 4.09 -15.31
C TYR A 35 -11.73 3.87 -15.25
N PHE A 36 -12.40 4.40 -16.25
CA PHE A 36 -13.78 4.03 -16.54
C PHE A 36 -13.76 2.68 -17.26
N SER A 37 -13.96 1.59 -16.52
CA SER A 37 -14.42 0.37 -17.16
C SER A 37 -15.93 0.25 -16.97
N ALA A 38 -16.69 0.62 -18.00
CA ALA A 38 -18.09 0.24 -18.12
C ALA A 38 -18.30 -1.30 -18.18
N LYS A 39 -17.22 -2.08 -18.15
CA LYS A 39 -17.19 -3.55 -18.27
C LYS A 39 -16.74 -4.27 -17.00
N ALA A 40 -16.42 -3.55 -15.92
CA ALA A 40 -15.99 -4.19 -14.69
C ALA A 40 -17.15 -4.96 -14.03
N ARG A 41 -16.87 -6.17 -13.57
CA ARG A 41 -17.86 -7.16 -13.10
C ARG A 41 -17.73 -7.42 -11.61
N ILE A 42 -18.80 -7.97 -11.03
CA ILE A 42 -18.75 -8.57 -9.70
C ILE A 42 -17.70 -9.69 -9.73
N ASN A 43 -16.73 -9.62 -8.82
CA ASN A 43 -15.55 -10.52 -8.68
C ASN A 43 -14.29 -10.14 -9.49
N ASP A 44 -14.28 -9.02 -10.21
CA ASP A 44 -13.01 -8.48 -10.74
C ASP A 44 -12.06 -8.08 -9.59
N SER A 45 -10.77 -8.01 -9.89
CA SER A 45 -9.75 -7.65 -8.89
C SER A 45 -8.77 -6.62 -9.41
N ALA A 46 -8.20 -5.86 -8.49
CA ALA A 46 -7.06 -4.99 -8.72
C ALA A 46 -5.86 -5.54 -7.96
N ILE A 47 -4.67 -5.45 -8.54
CA ILE A 47 -3.41 -5.75 -7.88
C ILE A 47 -2.77 -4.41 -7.52
N LEU A 48 -2.64 -4.17 -6.21
CA LEU A 48 -1.83 -3.09 -5.67
C LEU A 48 -0.43 -3.66 -5.38
N SER A 49 0.55 -3.17 -6.12
CA SER A 49 1.95 -3.58 -6.08
C SER A 49 2.79 -2.42 -5.53
N VAL A 50 3.68 -2.69 -4.60
CA VAL A 50 4.54 -1.67 -3.97
C VAL A 50 5.99 -2.12 -4.08
N PRO A 51 6.67 -1.76 -5.19
CA PRO A 51 8.10 -1.96 -5.32
C PRO A 51 8.90 -0.99 -4.43
N ILE A 52 9.91 -1.56 -3.78
CA ILE A 52 10.88 -0.87 -2.93
C ILE A 52 12.26 -1.10 -3.52
N ALA A 53 12.93 -0.02 -3.91
CA ALA A 53 14.28 -0.06 -4.44
C ALA A 53 15.29 -0.57 -3.40
N SER A 54 16.34 -1.24 -3.87
CA SER A 54 17.55 -1.48 -3.07
C SER A 54 18.34 -0.17 -2.88
N PRO A 55 18.93 0.11 -1.71
CA PRO A 55 19.02 -0.74 -0.50
C PRO A 55 17.90 -0.49 0.52
N GLN A 56 16.89 0.33 0.22
CA GLN A 56 15.82 0.71 1.16
C GLN A 56 14.97 -0.48 1.62
N ASN A 57 14.98 -1.59 0.88
CA ASN A 57 14.27 -2.80 1.26
C ASN A 57 14.66 -3.39 2.63
N LYS A 58 15.87 -3.14 3.14
CA LYS A 58 16.28 -3.64 4.47
C LYS A 58 15.61 -2.89 5.63
N SER A 59 15.10 -1.68 5.38
CA SER A 59 14.49 -0.83 6.41
C SER A 59 12.98 -0.68 6.27
N ILE A 60 12.37 -1.24 5.23
CA ILE A 60 10.93 -1.15 4.98
C ILE A 60 10.32 -2.55 4.92
N ASN A 61 9.35 -2.81 5.79
CA ASN A 61 8.54 -4.02 5.78
C ASN A 61 7.07 -3.67 5.54
N CYS A 62 6.29 -4.64 5.08
CA CYS A 62 4.85 -4.50 4.93
C CYS A 62 4.10 -5.41 5.90
N PHE A 63 3.00 -4.92 6.44
CA PHE A 63 2.15 -5.66 7.36
C PHE A 63 0.67 -5.39 7.10
N THR A 64 -0.17 -6.29 7.61
CA THR A 64 -1.63 -6.15 7.68
C THR A 64 -2.08 -6.27 9.12
N THR A 65 -3.26 -5.73 9.42
CA THR A 65 -3.93 -5.92 10.70
C THR A 65 -5.27 -6.60 10.47
N ASP A 66 -5.55 -7.65 11.21
CA ASP A 66 -6.88 -8.27 11.21
C ASP A 66 -7.88 -7.45 12.05
N LYS A 67 -9.11 -7.95 12.19
CA LYS A 67 -10.17 -7.30 12.98
C LYS A 67 -9.85 -7.23 14.47
N ASP A 68 -9.01 -8.14 14.96
CA ASP A 68 -8.58 -8.25 16.36
C ASP A 68 -7.26 -7.48 16.62
N LYS A 69 -6.78 -6.74 15.61
CA LYS A 69 -5.55 -5.94 15.63
C LYS A 69 -4.26 -6.77 15.72
N ASN A 70 -4.30 -8.06 15.40
CA ASN A 70 -3.09 -8.85 15.23
C ASN A 70 -2.31 -8.34 14.01
N ILE A 71 -1.00 -8.27 14.14
CA ILE A 71 -0.10 -7.80 13.08
C ILE A 71 0.47 -9.01 12.35
N GLU A 72 0.23 -9.08 11.04
CA GLU A 72 0.83 -10.10 10.17
C GLU A 72 1.80 -9.46 9.19
N LEU A 73 3.05 -9.93 9.17
CA LEU A 73 4.03 -9.49 8.17
C LEU A 73 3.71 -10.11 6.81
N ARG A 74 3.65 -9.26 5.79
CA ARG A 74 3.42 -9.69 4.42
C ARG A 74 4.71 -10.29 3.84
N LYS A 75 4.57 -11.44 3.18
CA LYS A 75 5.64 -11.99 2.36
C LYS A 75 5.92 -11.06 1.19
N SER A 76 7.21 -10.90 0.88
CA SER A 76 7.67 -10.17 -0.29
C SER A 76 8.34 -11.09 -1.31
N SER A 77 8.30 -10.70 -2.58
CA SER A 77 9.15 -11.27 -3.62
C SER A 77 10.27 -10.30 -3.98
N GLY A 78 11.48 -10.78 -4.26
CA GLY A 78 12.60 -9.93 -4.68
C GLY A 78 13.76 -10.74 -5.26
N ASN A 79 14.46 -10.15 -6.22
CA ASN A 79 15.57 -10.75 -6.98
C ASN A 79 16.87 -9.94 -6.84
N GLY A 80 17.21 -9.49 -5.62
CA GLY A 80 18.47 -8.79 -5.32
C GLY A 80 18.50 -7.30 -5.67
N HIS A 81 17.61 -6.82 -6.55
CA HIS A 81 17.51 -5.41 -6.95
C HIS A 81 16.46 -4.59 -6.18
N GLY A 82 15.63 -5.25 -5.36
CA GLY A 82 14.58 -4.61 -4.58
C GLY A 82 13.63 -5.63 -3.97
N THR A 83 12.59 -5.12 -3.31
CA THR A 83 11.54 -5.91 -2.66
C THR A 83 10.19 -5.46 -3.19
N LEU A 84 9.33 -6.41 -3.55
CA LEU A 84 7.99 -6.16 -4.07
C LEU A 84 6.95 -6.73 -3.12
N PHE A 85 6.00 -5.90 -2.71
CA PHE A 85 4.82 -6.29 -1.93
C PHE A 85 3.57 -6.18 -2.79
N ASN A 86 2.76 -7.24 -2.86
CA ASN A 86 1.55 -7.27 -3.68
C ASN A 86 0.30 -7.58 -2.85
N GLN A 87 -0.81 -6.96 -3.23
CA GLN A 87 -2.14 -7.22 -2.68
C GLN A 87 -3.18 -7.28 -3.79
N ASN A 88 -3.88 -8.41 -3.84
CA ASN A 88 -5.12 -8.51 -4.60
C ASN A 88 -6.24 -7.85 -3.80
N ILE A 89 -6.89 -6.86 -4.41
CA ILE A 89 -8.01 -6.10 -3.87
C ILE A 89 -9.25 -6.46 -4.69
N ALA A 90 -10.22 -7.10 -4.05
CA ALA A 90 -11.49 -7.41 -4.70
C ALA A 90 -12.29 -6.13 -4.99
N LEU A 91 -12.79 -6.00 -6.22
CA LEU A 91 -13.68 -4.92 -6.61
C LEU A 91 -15.13 -5.26 -6.27
N LYS A 92 -15.90 -4.24 -5.92
CA LYS A 92 -17.35 -4.31 -5.70
C LYS A 92 -18.05 -3.37 -6.65
N VAL A 93 -19.26 -3.73 -7.05
CA VAL A 93 -20.12 -2.90 -7.91
C VAL A 93 -21.32 -2.46 -7.08
N ASN A 94 -21.67 -1.17 -7.12
CA ASN A 94 -22.88 -0.68 -6.46
C ASN A 94 -24.12 -0.83 -7.38
N GLU A 95 -25.30 -0.47 -6.87
CA GLU A 95 -26.58 -0.56 -7.59
C GLU A 95 -26.61 0.26 -8.89
N ARG A 96 -25.77 1.30 -9.00
CA ARG A 96 -25.63 2.14 -10.19
C ARG A 96 -24.59 1.62 -11.18
N GLY A 97 -24.05 0.42 -10.96
CA GLY A 97 -23.01 -0.17 -11.81
C GLY A 97 -21.61 0.41 -11.59
N VAL A 98 -21.39 1.21 -10.54
CA VAL A 98 -20.09 1.87 -10.29
C VAL A 98 -19.20 0.98 -9.44
N CYS A 99 -17.99 0.73 -9.96
CA CYS A 99 -16.98 -0.04 -9.25
C CYS A 99 -16.35 0.75 -8.11
N HIS A 100 -16.06 0.04 -7.01
CA HIS A 100 -15.40 0.59 -5.84
C HIS A 100 -14.61 -0.48 -5.07
N THR A 101 -13.69 -0.03 -4.22
CA THR A 101 -12.98 -0.84 -3.22
C THR A 101 -13.58 -0.63 -1.83
N ARG A 102 -13.36 -1.56 -0.90
CA ARG A 102 -13.83 -1.41 0.50
C ARG A 102 -12.68 -1.55 1.49
N TYR A 103 -12.67 -0.64 2.47
CA TYR A 103 -11.88 -0.77 3.68
C TYR A 103 -12.36 -1.96 4.54
N PRO A 104 -11.46 -2.61 5.30
CA PRO A 104 -10.02 -2.33 5.39
C PRO A 104 -9.16 -3.06 4.34
N ASN A 105 -9.74 -3.85 3.44
CA ASN A 105 -8.99 -4.78 2.58
C ASN A 105 -8.46 -4.17 1.28
N ASN A 106 -8.37 -2.84 1.21
CA ASN A 106 -7.94 -2.09 0.02
C ASN A 106 -6.60 -1.36 0.23
N ASN A 107 -5.88 -1.62 1.32
CA ASN A 107 -4.64 -0.94 1.62
C ASN A 107 -3.49 -1.90 1.96
N LEU A 108 -2.28 -1.41 1.75
CA LEU A 108 -1.02 -1.96 2.25
C LEU A 108 -0.47 -0.98 3.28
N ARG A 109 0.06 -1.51 4.39
CA ARG A 109 0.77 -0.71 5.39
C ARG A 109 2.24 -1.04 5.37
N LEU A 110 3.06 0.00 5.28
CA LEU A 110 4.50 -0.09 5.36
C LEU A 110 4.96 0.43 6.71
N ILE A 111 5.89 -0.29 7.33
CA ILE A 111 6.68 0.20 8.46
C ILE A 111 8.08 0.51 7.95
N LYS A 112 8.51 1.76 8.14
CA LYS A 112 9.84 2.23 7.77
C LYS A 112 10.64 2.54 9.01
N MET A 113 11.77 1.86 9.16
CA MET A 113 12.76 2.17 10.20
C MET A 113 13.66 3.30 9.71
N ILE A 114 13.75 4.35 10.51
CA ILE A 114 14.58 5.53 10.27
C ILE A 114 15.71 5.54 11.31
N TYR A 115 16.86 6.07 10.92
CA TYR A 115 17.99 6.27 11.81
C TYR A 115 17.59 7.00 13.11
N GLY A 116 18.22 6.63 14.23
CA GLY A 116 17.95 7.23 15.54
C GLY A 116 16.69 6.71 16.24
N GLY A 117 16.30 5.46 15.95
CA GLY A 117 15.20 4.76 16.62
C GLY A 117 13.80 5.26 16.22
N ARG A 118 13.71 6.02 15.13
CA ARG A 118 12.42 6.50 14.62
C ARG A 118 11.79 5.45 13.73
N MET A 119 10.47 5.34 13.80
CA MET A 119 9.70 4.57 12.83
C MET A 119 8.56 5.42 12.27
N GLU A 120 8.23 5.17 11.02
CA GLU A 120 7.04 5.71 10.38
C GLU A 120 6.15 4.57 9.91
N ILE A 121 4.84 4.73 10.08
CA ILE A 121 3.85 3.89 9.42
C ILE A 121 3.25 4.68 8.27
N TRP A 122 3.24 4.05 7.12
CA TRP A 122 2.68 4.58 5.89
C TRP A 122 1.56 3.66 5.40
N GLU A 123 0.47 4.25 4.93
CA GLU A 123 -0.62 3.53 4.31
C GLU A 123 -0.71 3.90 2.84
N ILE A 124 -0.81 2.88 1.99
CA ILE A 124 -1.04 3.00 0.55
C ILE A 124 -2.37 2.30 0.28
N ALA A 125 -3.39 3.05 -0.12
CA ALA A 125 -4.75 2.52 -0.29
C ALA A 125 -5.21 2.69 -1.73
N LEU A 126 -5.82 1.67 -2.32
CA LEU A 126 -6.58 1.82 -3.56
C LEU A 126 -7.98 2.32 -3.21
N VAL A 127 -8.24 3.59 -3.47
CA VAL A 127 -9.52 4.26 -3.25
C VAL A 127 -10.25 4.38 -4.57
N SER A 128 -11.58 4.30 -4.55
CA SER A 128 -12.41 4.60 -5.70
C SER A 128 -13.42 5.70 -5.39
N GLN A 129 -13.59 6.63 -6.32
CA GLN A 129 -14.58 7.70 -6.25
C GLN A 129 -15.25 7.82 -7.61
N ASN A 130 -16.57 7.60 -7.66
CA ASN A 130 -17.37 7.64 -8.89
C ASN A 130 -16.83 6.77 -10.04
N GLY A 131 -16.20 5.64 -9.72
CA GLY A 131 -15.63 4.71 -10.70
C GLY A 131 -14.19 5.04 -11.10
N SER A 132 -13.68 6.23 -10.77
CA SER A 132 -12.26 6.55 -10.88
C SER A 132 -11.49 5.91 -9.72
N PHE A 133 -10.22 5.56 -9.95
CA PHE A 133 -9.38 4.91 -8.95
C PHE A 133 -8.15 5.75 -8.62
N PHE A 134 -7.79 5.76 -7.35
CA PHE A 134 -6.72 6.57 -6.79
C PHE A 134 -5.89 5.69 -5.87
N ALA A 135 -4.57 5.89 -5.86
CA ALA A 135 -3.70 5.22 -4.89
C ALA A 135 -2.97 6.26 -4.03
N PRO A 136 -3.68 6.89 -3.07
CA PRO A 136 -3.03 7.77 -2.10
C PRO A 136 -2.00 7.03 -1.27
N THR A 137 -0.91 7.72 -0.98
CA THR A 137 0.11 7.31 -0.01
C THR A 137 0.11 8.33 1.12
N GLN A 138 -0.02 7.87 2.37
CA GLN A 138 -0.12 8.75 3.52
C GLN A 138 0.71 8.24 4.69
N LYS A 139 1.46 9.13 5.35
CA LYS A 139 2.04 8.85 6.66
C LYS A 139 0.93 8.89 7.72
N THR A 140 0.71 7.77 8.39
CA THR A 140 -0.35 7.63 9.39
C THR A 140 0.18 7.72 10.81
N TYR A 141 1.45 7.39 11.03
CA TYR A 141 2.07 7.43 12.35
C TYR A 141 3.57 7.70 12.27
N GLU A 142 4.09 8.40 13.28
CA GLU A 142 5.52 8.57 13.50
C GLU A 142 5.78 8.46 15.01
N ALA A 143 6.78 7.67 15.38
CA ALA A 143 7.24 7.58 16.75
C ALA A 143 8.75 7.41 16.82
N LYS A 144 9.30 7.73 17.98
CA LYS A 144 10.70 7.55 18.31
C LYS A 144 10.80 6.63 19.50
N PHE A 145 11.58 5.57 19.33
CA PHE A 145 11.80 4.51 20.29
C PHE A 145 13.27 4.47 20.67
N TYR A 146 13.53 4.18 21.92
CA TYR A 146 14.89 3.98 22.42
C TYR A 146 14.98 2.62 23.07
N TRP A 147 16.12 1.95 22.86
CA TRP A 147 16.43 0.76 23.61
C TRP A 147 16.94 1.16 24.99
N ASP A 148 16.17 0.90 26.04
CA ASP A 148 16.66 1.05 27.40
C ASP A 148 17.43 -0.21 27.80
N LYS A 149 18.76 -0.08 27.82
CA LYS A 149 19.68 -1.15 28.21
C LYS A 149 19.47 -1.61 29.66
N LYS A 150 19.00 -0.76 30.56
CA LYS A 150 18.77 -1.12 31.97
C LYS A 150 17.49 -1.93 32.12
N MET A 151 16.45 -1.59 31.37
CA MET A 151 15.16 -2.28 31.43
C MET A 151 15.04 -3.46 30.45
N GLY A 152 15.99 -3.61 29.51
CA GLY A 152 15.96 -4.68 28.52
C GLY A 152 14.76 -4.60 27.57
N LYS A 153 14.21 -3.41 27.36
CA LYS A 153 13.00 -3.18 26.56
C LYS A 153 13.07 -1.89 25.75
N ILE A 154 12.17 -1.78 24.78
CA ILE A 154 11.92 -0.56 24.03
C ILE A 154 11.06 0.39 24.88
N VAL A 155 11.43 1.67 24.91
CA VAL A 155 10.69 2.78 25.57
C VAL A 155 10.50 3.95 24.62
#